data_AF-V6LD88-F1
#
_entry.id   AF-V6LD88-F1
#
_cell.length_a   1.000
_cell.length_b   1.000
_cell.length_c   1.000
_cell.angle_alpha   90.00
_cell.angle_beta   90.00
_cell.angle_gamma   90.00
#
_symmetry.space_group_name_H-M   'P 1'
#
loop_
_entity.id
_entity.type
_entity.pdbx_description
1 polymer ?
#
loop_
_entity_poly.entity_id
_entity_poly.type
_entity_poly.pdbx_seq_one_letter_code
_entity_poly.pdbx_strand_id
1 'polypeptide(L)'
;MDNKCTSADKTTCSNGFFCPADVPEEETACTPCTGNTTEKCQCGTAVNCAVCDSSDSSECGTCLDGYHLTDLGDCSECQQYQFMTEAGCQDCDRTCSSCQSDGKKCLYCANSHIPTIQQTCYRECDANLPPGFACEDGSQKPCGAKTQITGCKCAGKSNCFTCNSDNTQCETCLKGYKLVNGDCSDCVQGAEMIGEFCIGGVQEDLNSSLSGGAVAGIVIAIIVIIGGIGGGVFWYIKKSKTQLKNVGQGEVMQE
;
A
#
# COMPACT_ATOMS: atom_id res chain seq x y z
N MET A 1 -14.67 -18.67 -46.51
CA MET A 1 -14.22 -17.36 -46.01
C MET A 1 -12.72 -17.37 -46.16
N ASP A 2 -12.15 -16.38 -46.83
CA ASP A 2 -10.71 -16.27 -46.95
C ASP A 2 -10.17 -15.86 -45.58
N ASN A 3 -9.26 -16.67 -45.00
CA ASN A 3 -8.66 -16.40 -43.71
C ASN A 3 -7.59 -15.30 -43.86
N LYS A 4 -8.05 -14.05 -43.93
CA LYS A 4 -7.24 -12.88 -44.22
C LYS A 4 -7.55 -11.75 -43.24
N CYS A 5 -6.61 -10.81 -43.14
CA CYS A 5 -6.68 -9.62 -42.31
C CYS A 5 -6.13 -8.40 -43.04
N THR A 6 -6.28 -7.21 -42.46
CA THR A 6 -5.77 -5.94 -42.99
C THR A 6 -5.16 -5.11 -41.85
N SER A 7 -4.50 -4.00 -42.19
CA SER A 7 -4.05 -3.02 -41.17
C SER A 7 -5.20 -2.45 -40.32
N ALA A 8 -6.41 -2.37 -40.86
CA ALA A 8 -7.59 -1.84 -40.18
C ALA A 8 -8.35 -2.92 -39.36
N ASP A 9 -8.24 -4.19 -39.74
CA ASP A 9 -8.88 -5.31 -39.05
C ASP A 9 -7.91 -6.48 -38.91
N LYS A 10 -7.32 -6.59 -37.71
CA LYS A 10 -6.41 -7.67 -37.32
C LYS A 10 -7.11 -8.84 -36.63
N THR A 11 -8.43 -8.76 -36.45
CA THR A 11 -9.21 -9.69 -35.61
C THR A 11 -10.02 -10.71 -36.41
N THR A 12 -10.07 -10.59 -37.74
CA THR A 12 -10.81 -11.48 -38.65
C THR A 12 -10.18 -12.85 -38.87
N CYS A 13 -8.97 -13.08 -38.37
CA CYS A 13 -8.33 -14.39 -38.51
C CYS A 13 -9.15 -15.47 -37.80
N SER A 14 -9.23 -16.65 -38.40
CA SER A 14 -9.83 -17.83 -37.77
C SER A 14 -9.02 -18.27 -36.54
N ASN A 15 -9.66 -19.02 -35.63
CA ASN A 15 -8.96 -19.60 -34.49
C ASN A 15 -7.72 -20.41 -34.93
N GLY A 16 -6.61 -20.27 -34.21
CA GLY A 16 -5.33 -20.89 -34.53
C GLY A 16 -4.47 -20.12 -35.54
N PHE A 17 -4.87 -18.89 -35.89
CA PHE A 17 -4.12 -18.00 -36.76
C PHE A 17 -3.97 -16.61 -36.14
N PHE A 18 -2.94 -15.89 -36.57
CA PHE A 18 -2.72 -14.49 -36.22
C PHE A 18 -2.57 -13.63 -37.48
N CYS A 19 -2.85 -12.34 -37.33
CA CYS A 19 -2.58 -11.35 -38.37
C CYS A 19 -1.13 -10.85 -38.22
N PRO A 20 -0.29 -10.90 -39.26
CA PRO A 20 1.08 -10.39 -39.18
C PRO A 20 1.16 -8.92 -38.73
N ALA A 21 2.26 -8.53 -38.09
CA ALA A 21 2.42 -7.17 -37.53
C ALA A 21 2.33 -6.08 -38.62
N ASP A 22 3.08 -6.29 -39.70
CA ASP A 22 3.25 -5.38 -40.83
C ASP A 22 2.33 -5.79 -42.00
N VAL A 23 1.03 -5.59 -41.83
CA VAL A 23 0.03 -5.81 -42.89
C VAL A 23 -0.36 -4.50 -43.58
N PRO A 24 -0.46 -4.48 -44.92
CA PRO A 24 -0.99 -3.35 -45.67
C PRO A 24 -2.52 -3.19 -45.49
N GLU A 25 -3.09 -2.14 -46.09
CA GLU A 25 -4.55 -1.92 -46.10
C GLU A 25 -5.32 -2.99 -46.91
N GLU A 26 -4.64 -3.66 -47.82
CA GLU A 26 -5.17 -4.75 -48.62
C GLU A 26 -5.13 -6.10 -47.89
N GLU A 27 -5.99 -7.03 -48.29
CA GLU A 27 -6.14 -8.31 -47.60
C GLU A 27 -4.86 -9.14 -47.64
N THR A 28 -4.36 -9.51 -46.46
CA THR A 28 -3.19 -10.38 -46.27
C THR A 28 -3.62 -11.68 -45.62
N ALA A 29 -3.07 -12.81 -46.07
CA ALA A 29 -3.37 -14.11 -45.47
C ALA A 29 -2.90 -14.18 -44.00
N CYS A 30 -3.77 -14.68 -43.13
CA CYS A 30 -3.41 -14.95 -41.74
C CYS A 30 -2.40 -16.10 -41.65
N THR A 31 -1.52 -16.04 -40.65
CA THR A 31 -0.44 -17.02 -40.45
C THR A 31 -0.79 -17.97 -39.31
N PRO A 32 -0.54 -19.29 -39.45
CA PRO A 32 -0.83 -20.25 -38.39
C PRO A 32 0.05 -20.01 -37.15
N CYS A 33 -0.52 -20.19 -35.98
CA CYS A 33 0.19 -20.07 -34.71
C CYS A 33 1.07 -21.30 -34.45
N THR A 34 2.36 -21.10 -34.21
CA THR A 34 3.34 -22.19 -34.01
C THR A 34 4.06 -22.14 -32.65
N GLY A 35 3.63 -21.27 -31.73
CA GLY A 35 4.11 -21.19 -30.35
C GLY A 35 5.28 -20.23 -30.10
N ASN A 36 6.06 -19.90 -31.13
CA ASN A 36 7.18 -18.94 -31.02
C ASN A 36 6.84 -17.55 -31.60
N THR A 37 5.55 -17.20 -31.65
CA THR A 37 5.10 -15.93 -32.23
C THR A 37 5.11 -14.85 -31.15
N THR A 38 5.47 -13.62 -31.52
CA THR A 38 5.26 -12.43 -30.68
C THR A 38 3.85 -11.87 -30.86
N GLU A 39 3.22 -12.18 -31.99
CA GLU A 39 1.84 -11.80 -32.29
C GLU A 39 0.85 -12.69 -31.56
N LYS A 40 -0.24 -12.07 -31.09
CA LYS A 40 -1.35 -12.75 -30.43
C LYS A 40 -2.07 -13.69 -31.41
N CYS A 41 -2.13 -14.97 -31.05
CA CYS A 41 -2.97 -15.94 -31.72
C CYS A 41 -4.45 -15.65 -31.45
N GLN A 42 -5.30 -15.73 -32.48
CA GLN A 42 -6.74 -15.67 -32.31
C GLN A 42 -7.23 -17.03 -31.77
N CYS A 43 -7.81 -17.04 -30.57
CA CYS A 43 -8.39 -18.22 -29.92
C CYS A 43 -9.70 -17.81 -29.25
N GLY A 44 -10.77 -17.61 -30.04
CA GLY A 44 -12.04 -17.12 -29.51
C GLY A 44 -11.91 -15.74 -28.86
N THR A 45 -12.28 -15.62 -27.59
CA THR A 45 -12.14 -14.40 -26.78
C THR A 45 -10.90 -14.38 -25.90
N ALA A 46 -10.14 -15.49 -25.84
CA ALA A 46 -8.95 -15.58 -25.02
C ALA A 46 -7.89 -14.54 -25.46
N VAL A 47 -7.13 -14.05 -24.49
CA VAL A 47 -6.12 -13.00 -24.70
C VAL A 47 -4.71 -13.54 -24.57
N ASN A 48 -3.76 -12.91 -25.27
CA ASN A 48 -2.32 -13.19 -25.20
C ASN A 48 -1.92 -14.67 -25.42
N CYS A 49 -2.69 -15.41 -26.22
CA CYS A 49 -2.34 -16.78 -26.59
C CYS A 49 -1.18 -16.80 -27.60
N ALA A 50 -0.21 -17.68 -27.40
CA ALA A 50 0.80 -18.02 -28.40
C ALA A 50 0.28 -19.12 -29.36
N VAL A 51 -0.50 -20.07 -28.84
CA VAL A 51 -1.29 -21.04 -29.62
C VAL A 51 -2.62 -21.31 -28.91
N CYS A 52 -3.60 -21.80 -29.65
CA CYS A 52 -4.86 -22.26 -29.05
C CYS A 52 -4.73 -23.69 -28.52
N ASP A 53 -5.60 -24.07 -27.59
CA ASP A 53 -5.67 -25.44 -27.11
C ASP A 53 -6.16 -26.39 -28.22
N SER A 54 -5.66 -27.62 -28.17
CA SER A 54 -5.94 -28.65 -29.19
C SER A 54 -7.31 -29.31 -29.03
N SER A 55 -7.87 -29.28 -27.82
CA SER A 55 -9.19 -29.82 -27.47
C SER A 55 -10.26 -28.74 -27.59
N ASP A 56 -9.93 -27.50 -27.22
CA ASP A 56 -10.80 -26.33 -27.39
C ASP A 56 -10.05 -25.14 -28.02
N SER A 57 -10.29 -24.90 -29.31
CA SER A 57 -9.67 -23.79 -30.04
C SER A 57 -10.09 -22.38 -29.58
N SER A 58 -11.06 -22.27 -28.66
CA SER A 58 -11.46 -21.01 -28.04
C SER A 58 -10.69 -20.67 -26.77
N GLU A 59 -9.80 -21.56 -26.32
CA GLU A 59 -8.88 -21.37 -25.20
C GLU A 59 -7.43 -21.29 -25.70
N CYS A 60 -6.55 -20.69 -24.90
CA CYS A 60 -5.11 -20.73 -25.12
C CYS A 60 -4.57 -22.10 -24.70
N GLY A 61 -3.71 -22.70 -25.54
CA GLY A 61 -2.90 -23.86 -25.17
C GLY A 61 -1.60 -23.44 -24.50
N THR A 62 -0.98 -22.37 -25.00
CA THR A 62 0.16 -21.70 -24.34
C THR A 62 0.03 -20.18 -24.49
N CYS A 63 0.73 -19.46 -23.61
CA CYS A 63 0.74 -18.00 -23.60
C CYS A 63 1.93 -17.42 -24.33
N LEU A 64 1.78 -16.16 -24.78
CA LEU A 64 2.91 -15.32 -25.15
C LEU A 64 3.86 -15.15 -23.97
N ASP A 65 5.12 -14.83 -24.26
CA ASP A 65 6.15 -14.65 -23.24
C ASP A 65 5.73 -13.59 -22.21
N GLY A 66 6.01 -13.88 -20.94
CA GLY A 66 5.61 -13.05 -19.79
C GLY A 66 4.16 -13.20 -19.31
N TYR A 67 3.31 -13.97 -20.01
CA TYR A 67 1.94 -14.24 -19.55
C TYR A 67 1.79 -15.62 -18.93
N HIS A 68 0.86 -15.74 -17.98
CA HIS A 68 0.51 -16.96 -17.27
C HIS A 68 -0.80 -17.54 -17.82
N LEU A 69 -0.83 -18.86 -18.06
CA LEU A 69 -2.05 -19.55 -18.47
C LEU A 69 -2.95 -19.77 -17.25
N THR A 70 -4.13 -19.18 -17.28
CA THR A 70 -5.11 -19.28 -16.20
C THR A 70 -5.93 -20.56 -16.31
N ASP A 71 -6.59 -20.94 -15.23
CA ASP A 71 -7.53 -22.07 -15.20
C ASP A 71 -8.78 -21.85 -16.09
N LEU A 72 -9.01 -20.62 -16.56
CA LEU A 72 -10.07 -20.26 -17.51
C LEU A 72 -9.64 -20.44 -18.98
N GLY A 73 -8.42 -20.90 -19.23
CA GLY A 73 -7.91 -21.10 -20.58
C GLY A 73 -7.54 -19.79 -21.29
N ASP A 74 -7.21 -18.73 -20.55
CA ASP A 74 -6.70 -17.47 -21.13
C ASP A 74 -5.35 -17.07 -20.55
N CYS A 75 -4.71 -16.07 -21.16
CA CYS A 75 -3.42 -15.54 -20.71
C CYS A 75 -3.58 -14.08 -20.25
N SER A 76 -4.56 -13.86 -19.37
CA SER A 76 -4.91 -12.52 -18.86
C SER A 76 -4.02 -12.04 -17.72
N GLU A 77 -3.23 -12.92 -17.12
CA GLU A 77 -2.34 -12.62 -16.00
C GLU A 77 -0.87 -12.63 -16.43
N CYS A 78 -0.04 -11.83 -15.74
CA CYS A 78 1.41 -11.87 -15.94
C CYS A 78 2.03 -13.03 -15.16
N GLN A 79 3.20 -13.47 -15.60
CA GLN A 79 4.01 -14.41 -14.84
C GLN A 79 4.48 -13.80 -13.52
N GLN A 80 4.98 -14.66 -12.62
CA GLN A 80 5.64 -14.22 -11.40
C GLN A 80 6.78 -13.23 -11.74
N TYR A 81 7.06 -12.29 -10.84
CA TYR A 81 8.05 -11.22 -11.02
C TYR A 81 7.67 -10.16 -12.07
N GLN A 82 6.43 -10.16 -12.56
CA GLN A 82 5.95 -9.19 -13.54
C GLN A 82 4.62 -8.56 -13.13
N PHE A 83 4.28 -7.45 -13.78
CA PHE A 83 3.01 -6.73 -13.59
C PHE A 83 2.46 -6.25 -14.94
N MET A 84 1.14 -6.09 -15.01
CA MET A 84 0.48 -5.68 -16.25
C MET A 84 0.53 -4.16 -16.45
N THR A 85 0.86 -3.74 -17.67
CA THR A 85 0.76 -2.37 -18.17
C THR A 85 -0.02 -2.32 -19.48
N GLU A 86 -0.27 -1.12 -20.00
CA GLU A 86 -0.83 -0.95 -21.35
C GLU A 86 0.08 -1.56 -22.45
N ALA A 87 1.39 -1.66 -22.21
CA ALA A 87 2.35 -2.29 -23.11
C ALA A 87 2.47 -3.81 -22.89
N GLY A 88 1.64 -4.39 -22.02
CA GLY A 88 1.71 -5.80 -21.61
C GLY A 88 2.47 -6.00 -20.30
N CYS A 89 2.91 -7.23 -20.05
CA CYS A 89 3.63 -7.61 -18.85
C CYS A 89 5.05 -7.00 -18.82
N GLN A 90 5.39 -6.39 -17.69
CA GLN A 90 6.67 -5.73 -17.44
C GLN A 90 7.29 -6.28 -16.15
N ASP A 91 8.62 -6.29 -16.08
CA ASP A 91 9.32 -6.82 -14.92
C ASP A 91 9.19 -5.92 -13.67
N CYS A 92 9.01 -6.57 -12.53
CA CYS A 92 9.21 -5.96 -11.23
C CYS A 92 10.70 -5.72 -10.96
N ASP A 93 11.00 -4.89 -9.97
CA ASP A 93 12.29 -4.88 -9.32
C ASP A 93 12.64 -6.29 -8.86
N ARG A 94 13.90 -6.70 -9.09
CA ARG A 94 14.37 -8.07 -8.88
C ARG A 94 14.27 -8.54 -7.42
N THR A 95 14.10 -7.60 -6.49
CA THR A 95 13.90 -7.87 -5.06
C THR A 95 12.45 -8.23 -4.73
N CYS A 96 11.49 -7.96 -5.63
CA CYS A 96 10.09 -8.31 -5.48
C CYS A 96 9.77 -9.64 -6.18
N SER A 97 8.88 -10.46 -5.61
CA SER A 97 8.23 -11.58 -6.34
C SER A 97 6.96 -11.14 -7.09
N SER A 98 6.37 -10.01 -6.67
CA SER A 98 5.32 -9.28 -7.39
C SER A 98 5.30 -7.83 -6.93
N CYS A 99 4.77 -6.94 -7.76
CA CYS A 99 4.86 -5.50 -7.55
C CYS A 99 3.61 -4.77 -8.02
N GLN A 100 3.49 -3.51 -7.61
CA GLN A 100 2.49 -2.59 -8.12
C GLN A 100 2.85 -2.08 -9.53
N SER A 101 1.94 -1.32 -10.13
CA SER A 101 2.03 -0.81 -11.50
C SER A 101 3.22 0.11 -11.81
N ASP A 102 4.07 0.44 -10.84
CA ASP A 102 5.30 1.20 -11.05
C ASP A 102 6.56 0.32 -11.15
N GLY A 103 6.41 -0.99 -10.97
CA GLY A 103 7.49 -1.98 -10.99
C GLY A 103 8.42 -1.94 -9.77
N LYS A 104 8.37 -0.91 -8.93
CA LYS A 104 9.35 -0.64 -7.86
C LYS A 104 8.80 -0.92 -6.48
N LYS A 105 7.48 -0.78 -6.29
CA LYS A 105 6.79 -1.04 -5.04
C LYS A 105 6.38 -2.49 -4.98
N CYS A 106 6.98 -3.25 -4.05
CA CYS A 106 6.68 -4.67 -3.93
C CYS A 106 5.32 -4.90 -3.28
N LEU A 107 4.63 -5.96 -3.69
CA LEU A 107 3.53 -6.57 -2.94
C LEU A 107 4.07 -7.71 -2.07
N TYR A 108 5.02 -8.46 -2.62
CA TYR A 108 5.72 -9.54 -1.95
C TYR A 108 7.20 -9.52 -2.32
N CYS A 109 8.07 -9.86 -1.38
CA CYS A 109 9.51 -10.00 -1.61
C CYS A 109 9.84 -11.29 -2.35
N ALA A 110 10.92 -11.25 -3.13
CA ALA A 110 11.52 -12.44 -3.72
C ALA A 110 12.20 -13.28 -2.65
N ASN A 111 12.50 -14.54 -2.97
CA ASN A 111 13.25 -15.42 -2.08
C ASN A 111 14.57 -14.75 -1.63
N SER A 112 14.95 -14.98 -0.37
CA SER A 112 16.13 -14.37 0.27
C SER A 112 16.10 -12.84 0.37
N HIS A 113 14.91 -12.25 0.33
CA HIS A 113 14.68 -10.84 0.60
C HIS A 113 13.61 -10.68 1.69
N ILE A 114 13.69 -9.57 2.42
CA ILE A 114 12.79 -9.24 3.53
C ILE A 114 12.12 -7.87 3.30
N PRO A 115 10.88 -7.68 3.80
CA PRO A 115 10.15 -6.45 3.61
C PRO A 115 10.75 -5.29 4.41
N THR A 116 10.68 -4.09 3.82
CA THR A 116 10.93 -2.82 4.50
C THR A 116 9.64 -2.01 4.67
N ILE A 117 9.60 -1.06 5.61
CA ILE A 117 8.48 -0.12 5.75
C ILE A 117 8.30 0.84 4.56
N GLN A 118 9.22 0.83 3.59
CA GLN A 118 9.16 1.68 2.39
C GLN A 118 8.51 0.97 1.20
N GLN A 119 7.95 -0.23 1.42
CA GLN A 119 7.36 -1.06 0.38
C GLN A 119 8.38 -1.48 -0.70
N THR A 120 9.57 -1.80 -0.23
CA THR A 120 10.68 -2.36 -0.99
C THR A 120 11.22 -3.56 -0.23
N CYS A 121 12.08 -4.34 -0.88
CA CYS A 121 12.66 -5.52 -0.29
C CYS A 121 14.18 -5.40 -0.22
N TYR A 122 14.76 -5.76 0.91
CA TYR A 122 16.21 -5.80 1.11
C TYR A 122 16.69 -7.23 1.12
N ARG A 123 17.96 -7.44 0.71
CA ARG A 123 18.56 -8.75 0.85
C ARG A 123 18.54 -9.18 2.32
N GLU A 124 18.09 -10.39 2.56
CA GLU A 124 18.13 -10.99 3.90
C GLU A 124 19.59 -11.21 4.34
N CYS A 125 19.80 -11.19 5.66
CA CYS A 125 21.10 -11.48 6.24
C CYS A 125 21.33 -12.99 6.27
N ASP A 126 22.55 -13.41 6.67
CA ASP A 126 22.81 -14.82 6.97
C ASP A 126 21.76 -15.37 7.96
N ALA A 127 21.39 -16.65 7.80
CA ALA A 127 20.37 -17.32 8.60
C ALA A 127 20.63 -17.27 10.12
N ASN A 128 21.87 -16.96 10.53
CA ASN A 128 22.29 -16.85 11.92
C ASN A 128 22.19 -15.43 12.52
N LEU A 129 21.32 -14.56 11.99
CA LEU A 129 21.10 -13.22 12.57
C LEU A 129 20.72 -13.33 14.06
N PRO A 130 21.52 -12.78 15.00
CA PRO A 130 21.25 -12.89 16.42
C PRO A 130 19.97 -12.15 16.83
N PRO A 131 19.28 -12.58 17.91
CA PRO A 131 18.15 -11.84 18.43
C PRO A 131 18.55 -10.41 18.84
N GLY A 132 17.65 -9.45 18.63
CA GLY A 132 17.93 -8.03 18.88
C GLY A 132 18.75 -7.32 17.80
N PHE A 133 18.96 -7.98 16.64
CA PHE A 133 19.50 -7.37 15.42
C PHE A 133 18.47 -7.36 14.30
N ALA A 134 18.51 -6.33 13.48
CA ALA A 134 17.77 -6.20 12.24
C ALA A 134 18.74 -6.33 11.06
N CYS A 135 18.23 -6.73 9.90
CA CYS A 135 19.01 -6.82 8.68
C CYS A 135 18.81 -5.57 7.81
N GLU A 136 19.89 -4.88 7.49
CA GLU A 136 19.90 -3.75 6.57
C GLU A 136 20.71 -4.15 5.34
N ASP A 137 20.00 -4.61 4.30
CA ASP A 137 20.56 -5.01 3.01
C ASP A 137 21.77 -5.96 3.13
N GLY A 138 21.53 -7.12 3.74
CA GLY A 138 22.55 -8.14 4.04
C GLY A 138 23.51 -7.79 5.19
N SER A 139 23.43 -6.61 5.79
CA SER A 139 24.27 -6.19 6.92
C SER A 139 23.49 -6.19 8.24
N GLN A 140 24.02 -6.84 9.27
CA GLN A 140 23.41 -6.82 10.61
C GLN A 140 23.58 -5.44 11.29
N LYS A 141 22.51 -4.95 11.91
CA LYS A 141 22.49 -3.71 12.72
C LYS A 141 21.74 -3.95 14.03
N PRO A 142 22.17 -3.38 15.16
CA PRO A 142 21.40 -3.43 16.40
C PRO A 142 20.01 -2.81 16.20
N CYS A 143 19.00 -3.39 16.83
CA CYS A 143 17.63 -2.87 16.75
C CYS A 143 17.44 -1.55 17.49
N GLY A 144 16.38 -0.82 17.14
CA GLY A 144 15.98 0.44 17.78
C GLY A 144 16.62 1.69 17.18
N ALA A 145 17.39 1.56 16.10
CA ALA A 145 17.89 2.73 15.37
C ALA A 145 16.74 3.49 14.71
N LYS A 146 16.71 4.83 14.78
CA LYS A 146 15.66 5.64 14.14
C LYS A 146 15.55 5.43 12.63
N THR A 147 16.60 4.94 11.99
CA THR A 147 16.67 4.64 10.56
C THR A 147 16.30 3.18 10.23
N GLN A 148 15.99 2.36 11.23
CA GLN A 148 15.61 0.96 11.01
C GLN A 148 14.30 0.90 10.24
N ILE A 149 14.35 0.23 9.09
CA ILE A 149 13.21 0.06 8.19
C ILE A 149 12.80 -1.40 8.01
N THR A 150 13.56 -2.34 8.58
CA THR A 150 13.32 -3.80 8.54
C THR A 150 13.07 -4.37 9.93
N GLY A 151 12.46 -5.56 9.98
CA GLY A 151 12.10 -6.23 11.23
C GLY A 151 13.31 -6.62 12.08
N CYS A 152 13.25 -6.29 13.37
CA CYS A 152 14.15 -6.82 14.37
C CYS A 152 13.90 -8.32 14.55
N LYS A 153 14.96 -9.12 14.68
CA LYS A 153 14.86 -10.55 14.96
C LYS A 153 14.44 -10.78 16.41
N CYS A 154 13.14 -10.99 16.63
CA CYS A 154 12.57 -11.38 17.92
C CYS A 154 11.93 -12.77 17.81
N ALA A 155 12.79 -13.80 17.80
CA ALA A 155 12.40 -15.18 17.51
C ALA A 155 11.64 -15.31 16.16
N GLY A 156 10.38 -15.76 16.21
CA GLY A 156 9.50 -15.95 15.04
C GLY A 156 8.53 -14.78 14.79
N LYS A 157 8.77 -13.60 15.37
CA LYS A 157 7.95 -12.41 15.17
C LYS A 157 8.47 -11.54 14.04
N SER A 158 7.55 -10.98 13.25
CA SER A 158 7.83 -10.08 12.13
C SER A 158 7.54 -8.63 12.52
N ASN A 159 8.11 -7.69 11.77
CA ASN A 159 7.85 -6.25 11.87
C ASN A 159 8.09 -5.62 13.26
N CYS A 160 8.86 -6.27 14.13
CA CYS A 160 9.29 -5.67 15.39
C CYS A 160 10.28 -4.53 15.12
N PHE A 161 10.14 -3.40 15.81
CA PHE A 161 11.18 -2.37 15.86
C PHE A 161 12.23 -2.74 16.93
N THR A 162 11.77 -3.19 18.10
CA THR A 162 12.61 -3.75 19.17
C THR A 162 11.99 -5.02 19.76
N CYS A 163 12.80 -5.85 20.40
CA CYS A 163 12.34 -7.03 21.14
C CYS A 163 12.17 -6.74 22.63
N ASN A 164 11.39 -7.58 23.30
CA ASN A 164 11.36 -7.61 24.77
C ASN A 164 12.67 -8.16 25.36
N SER A 165 12.83 -8.08 26.68
CA SER A 165 14.06 -8.52 27.39
C SER A 165 14.49 -9.96 27.07
N ASP A 166 13.52 -10.83 26.81
CA ASP A 166 13.76 -12.27 26.56
C ASP A 166 13.85 -12.58 25.05
N ASN A 167 13.74 -11.58 24.18
CA ASN A 167 13.74 -11.70 22.71
C ASN A 167 12.70 -12.67 22.11
N THR A 168 11.59 -12.89 22.81
CA THR A 168 10.51 -13.82 22.39
C THR A 168 9.34 -13.11 21.73
N GLN A 169 9.22 -11.79 21.94
CA GLN A 169 8.10 -10.97 21.47
C GLN A 169 8.63 -9.61 20.99
N CYS A 170 7.85 -8.92 20.15
CA CYS A 170 8.10 -7.51 19.89
C CYS A 170 7.78 -6.69 21.15
N GLU A 171 8.67 -5.78 21.53
CA GLU A 171 8.40 -4.74 22.54
C GLU A 171 7.73 -3.54 21.87
N THR A 172 8.19 -3.19 20.67
CA THR A 172 7.60 -2.14 19.82
C THR A 172 7.58 -2.58 18.36
N CYS A 173 6.70 -1.98 17.55
CA CYS A 173 6.55 -2.30 16.13
C CYS A 173 7.18 -1.25 15.22
N LEU A 174 7.54 -1.67 14.02
CA LEU A 174 7.95 -0.78 12.94
C LEU A 174 6.84 0.21 12.57
N LYS A 175 7.23 1.27 11.84
CA LYS A 175 6.27 2.24 11.34
C LYS A 175 5.21 1.59 10.44
N GLY A 176 3.94 1.92 10.70
CA GLY A 176 2.78 1.35 10.01
C GLY A 176 2.16 0.13 10.70
N TYR A 177 2.87 -0.50 11.65
CA TYR A 177 2.42 -1.72 12.31
C TYR A 177 1.97 -1.46 13.76
N LYS A 178 1.00 -2.25 14.20
CA LYS A 178 0.35 -2.16 15.51
C LYS A 178 0.79 -3.32 16.41
N LEU A 179 1.14 -2.98 17.65
CA LEU A 179 1.49 -3.99 18.66
C LEU A 179 0.22 -4.63 19.23
N VAL A 180 0.09 -5.94 19.07
CA VAL A 180 -1.00 -6.75 19.64
C VAL A 180 -0.40 -8.00 20.26
N ASN A 181 -0.44 -8.11 21.60
CA ASN A 181 0.07 -9.28 22.35
C ASN A 181 1.51 -9.70 21.95
N GLY A 182 2.41 -8.73 21.76
CA GLY A 182 3.80 -9.00 21.40
C GLY A 182 4.04 -9.33 19.92
N ASP A 183 3.04 -9.09 19.06
CA ASP A 183 3.06 -9.31 17.62
C ASP A 183 2.80 -7.99 16.86
N CYS A 184 3.33 -7.87 15.64
CA CYS A 184 3.24 -6.70 14.78
C CYS A 184 2.72 -7.06 13.37
N SER A 185 1.70 -7.93 13.31
CA SER A 185 1.09 -8.35 12.04
C SER A 185 -0.04 -7.43 11.56
N ASP A 186 -0.63 -6.63 12.45
CA ASP A 186 -1.74 -5.74 12.11
C ASP A 186 -1.26 -4.33 11.74
N CYS A 187 -1.95 -3.67 10.82
CA CYS A 187 -1.68 -2.28 10.48
C CYS A 187 -2.29 -1.31 11.52
N VAL A 188 -1.66 -0.14 11.67
CA VAL A 188 -2.21 0.96 12.49
C VAL A 188 -3.48 1.56 11.85
N GLN A 189 -4.22 2.37 12.61
CA GLN A 189 -5.40 3.03 12.08
C GLN A 189 -5.05 3.94 10.89
N GLY A 190 -5.81 3.81 9.80
CA GLY A 190 -5.61 4.56 8.57
C GLY A 190 -4.44 4.07 7.70
N ALA A 191 -3.74 3.00 8.11
CA ALA A 191 -2.86 2.25 7.23
C ALA A 191 -3.64 1.09 6.59
N GLU A 192 -3.24 0.73 5.38
CA GLU A 192 -3.82 -0.39 4.61
C GLU A 192 -2.77 -1.48 4.41
N MET A 193 -3.21 -2.74 4.47
CA MET A 193 -2.38 -3.88 4.14
C MET A 193 -2.37 -4.07 2.62
N ILE A 194 -1.23 -3.78 2.00
CA ILE A 194 -1.01 -3.95 0.56
C ILE A 194 0.07 -5.01 0.39
N GLY A 195 -0.34 -6.21 -0.03
CA GLY A 195 0.53 -7.38 -0.01
C GLY A 195 0.97 -7.70 1.43
N GLU A 196 2.27 -7.75 1.70
CA GLU A 196 2.82 -7.95 3.05
C GLU A 196 3.17 -6.64 3.80
N PHE A 197 2.85 -5.49 3.23
CA PHE A 197 3.24 -4.17 3.75
C PHE A 197 2.06 -3.41 4.36
N CYS A 198 2.29 -2.74 5.49
CA CYS A 198 1.36 -1.75 6.03
C CYS A 198 1.72 -0.35 5.51
N ILE A 199 0.87 0.20 4.63
CA ILE A 199 1.13 1.47 3.93
C ILE A 199 0.25 2.58 4.49
N GLY A 200 0.86 3.73 4.78
CA GLY A 200 0.18 4.92 5.27
C GLY A 200 -0.06 4.90 6.78
N GLY A 201 -1.19 5.46 7.20
CA GLY A 201 -1.57 5.61 8.60
C GLY A 201 -0.90 6.77 9.33
N VAL A 202 -1.56 7.18 10.41
CA VAL A 202 -0.99 8.13 11.36
C VAL A 202 -0.28 7.31 12.42
N GLN A 203 1.05 7.35 12.41
CA GLN A 203 1.80 6.96 13.59
C GLN A 203 2.15 8.24 14.33
N GLU A 204 1.47 8.47 15.45
CA GLU A 204 1.92 9.50 16.39
C GLU A 204 3.36 9.12 16.76
N ASP A 205 4.32 9.98 16.44
CA ASP A 205 5.70 9.85 16.91
C ASP A 205 5.69 9.86 18.45
N LEU A 206 5.51 8.68 19.05
CA LEU A 206 5.54 8.43 20.50
C LEU A 206 6.99 8.46 21.05
N ASN A 207 7.84 9.29 20.45
CA ASN A 207 8.98 9.88 21.14
C ASN A 207 8.62 11.22 21.82
N SER A 208 7.36 11.64 21.76
CA SER A 208 6.81 12.64 22.69
C SER A 208 6.01 11.92 23.76
N SER A 209 6.63 11.70 24.91
CA SER A 209 5.94 11.39 26.15
C SER A 209 4.99 12.54 26.54
N LEU A 210 3.78 12.55 25.98
CA LEU A 210 2.69 13.33 26.53
C LEU A 210 1.65 12.36 27.07
N SER A 211 1.96 11.94 28.29
CA SER A 211 1.01 11.46 29.29
C SER A 211 -0.38 12.05 29.06
N GLY A 212 -1.42 11.20 29.06
CA GLY A 212 -2.83 11.54 28.90
C GLY A 212 -3.40 12.57 29.89
N GLY A 213 -2.55 13.26 30.66
CA GLY A 213 -2.87 14.46 31.44
C GLY A 213 -2.84 15.78 30.65
N ALA A 214 -2.29 15.85 29.43
CA ALA A 214 -2.22 17.12 28.67
C ALA A 214 -3.57 17.52 28.04
N VAL A 215 -4.41 16.54 27.68
CA VAL A 215 -5.75 16.80 27.10
C VAL A 215 -6.72 17.35 28.15
N ALA A 216 -6.54 17.01 29.43
CA ALA A 216 -7.35 17.56 30.52
C ALA A 216 -6.99 19.03 30.86
N GLY A 217 -5.71 19.43 30.71
CA GLY A 217 -5.25 20.78 31.06
C GLY A 217 -5.72 21.88 30.12
N ILE A 218 -5.77 21.61 28.80
CA ILE A 218 -6.19 22.59 27.80
C ILE A 218 -7.68 22.90 27.91
N VAL A 219 -8.50 21.89 28.23
CA VAL A 219 -9.95 22.08 28.45
C VAL A 219 -10.20 22.96 29.69
N ILE A 220 -9.44 22.78 30.76
CA ILE A 220 -9.58 23.60 31.98
C ILE A 220 -9.17 25.06 31.72
N ALA A 221 -8.11 25.31 30.96
CA ALA A 221 -7.68 26.67 30.63
C ALA A 221 -8.73 27.45 29.83
N ILE A 222 -9.37 26.80 28.85
CA ILE A 222 -10.43 27.40 28.03
C ILE A 222 -11.69 27.68 28.87
N ILE A 223 -12.06 26.77 29.78
CA ILE A 223 -13.20 26.97 30.67
C ILE A 223 -12.97 28.13 31.65
N VAL A 224 -11.74 28.31 32.17
CA VAL A 224 -11.40 29.44 33.06
C VAL A 224 -11.45 30.77 32.32
N ILE A 225 -10.99 30.84 31.06
CA ILE A 225 -11.04 32.07 30.27
C ILE A 225 -12.49 32.44 29.96
N ILE A 226 -13.31 31.49 29.51
CA ILE A 226 -14.72 31.75 29.19
C ILE A 226 -15.52 32.08 30.46
N GLY A 227 -15.26 31.39 31.57
CA GLY A 227 -15.85 31.67 32.88
C GLY A 227 -15.45 33.04 33.44
N GLY A 228 -14.20 33.46 33.23
CA GLY A 228 -13.70 34.78 33.62
C GLY A 228 -14.36 35.93 32.85
N ILE A 229 -14.52 35.76 31.53
CA ILE A 229 -15.18 36.77 30.68
C ILE A 229 -16.68 36.85 31.03
N GLY A 230 -17.37 35.72 31.18
CA GLY A 230 -18.79 35.69 31.56
C GLY A 230 -19.05 36.26 32.97
N GLY A 231 -18.20 35.90 33.95
CA GLY A 231 -18.29 36.39 35.32
C GLY A 231 -18.01 37.88 35.45
N GLY A 232 -17.02 38.40 34.69
CA GLY A 232 -16.67 39.82 34.67
C GLY A 232 -17.80 40.69 34.10
N VAL A 233 -18.42 40.26 32.99
CA VAL A 233 -19.55 40.97 32.37
C VAL A 233 -20.77 40.96 33.30
N PHE A 234 -21.09 39.82 33.93
CA PHE A 234 -22.21 39.74 34.87
C PHE A 234 -21.99 40.62 36.12
N TRP A 235 -20.77 40.64 36.66
CA TRP A 235 -20.44 41.48 37.81
C TRP A 235 -20.50 42.97 37.49
N TYR A 236 -20.05 43.37 36.30
CA TYR A 236 -20.12 44.75 35.83
C TYR A 236 -21.58 45.23 35.65
N ILE A 237 -22.44 44.39 35.05
CA ILE A 237 -23.88 44.69 34.92
C ILE A 237 -24.58 44.74 36.28
N LYS A 238 -24.20 43.89 37.25
CA LYS A 238 -24.75 43.95 38.61
C LYS A 238 -24.32 45.22 39.34
N LYS A 239 -23.07 45.67 39.16
CA LYS A 239 -22.56 46.91 39.76
C LYS A 239 -23.23 48.16 39.18
N SER A 240 -23.53 48.20 37.88
CA SER A 240 -24.22 49.35 37.27
C SER A 240 -25.68 49.50 37.76
N LYS A 241 -26.38 48.38 38.00
CA LYS A 241 -27.74 48.41 38.57
C LYS A 241 -27.78 48.91 40.03
N THR A 242 -26.73 48.66 40.82
CA THR A 242 -26.64 49.20 42.19
C THR A 242 -26.40 50.72 42.19
N GLN A 243 -25.64 51.24 41.23
CA GLN A 243 -25.39 52.69 41.11
C GLN A 243 -26.63 53.49 40.66
N LEU A 244 -27.50 52.90 39.84
CA LEU A 244 -28.78 53.53 39.45
C LEU A 244 -29.82 53.58 40.58
N LYS A 245 -29.73 52.70 41.58
CA LYS A 245 -30.64 52.72 42.74
C LYS A 245 -30.27 53.78 43.79
N ASN A 246 -29.04 54.28 43.79
CA ASN A 246 -28.57 55.28 44.76
C ASN A 246 -28.73 56.74 44.28
N VAL A 247 -29.16 56.98 43.03
CA VAL A 247 -29.39 58.33 42.47
C VAL A 247 -30.88 58.73 42.54
N GLY A 248 -31.80 57.81 42.85
CA GLY A 248 -33.24 58.05 42.91
C GLY A 248 -33.78 58.62 44.23
N GLN A 249 -32.93 59.09 45.14
CA GLN A 249 -33.37 59.64 46.44
C GLN A 249 -32.43 60.77 46.89
N GLY A 250 -32.31 61.79 46.05
CA GLY A 250 -31.72 63.08 46.39
C GLY A 250 -32.35 64.16 45.50
N GLU A 251 -32.98 65.13 46.17
CA GLU A 251 -33.41 66.44 45.64
C GLU A 251 -34.79 66.55 44.98
N VAL A 252 -35.81 66.60 45.84
CA VAL A 252 -36.90 67.60 45.70
C VAL A 252 -36.40 68.85 46.42
N MET A 253 -36.36 69.98 45.70
CA MET A 253 -36.60 71.37 46.14
C MET A 253 -35.68 72.37 45.42
N GLN A 254 -36.26 73.17 44.52
CA GLN A 254 -36.10 74.63 44.53
C GLN A 254 -37.17 75.28 43.64
N GLU A 255 -37.70 76.41 44.13
CA GLU A 255 -38.63 77.34 43.46
C GLU A 255 -38.06 77.93 42.16
#